data_AF-A0A086BJS9-F1
#
_entry.id   AF-A0A086BJS9-F1
#
_cell.length_a   1.000
_cell.length_b   1.000
_cell.length_c   1.000
_cell.angle_alpha   90.00
_cell.angle_beta   90.00
_cell.angle_gamma   90.00
#
_symmetry.space_group_name_H-M   'P 1'
#
loop_
_entity.id
_entity.type
_entity.pdbx_description
1 polymer ?
#
loop_
_entity_poly.entity_id
_entity_poly.type
_entity_poly.pdbx_seq_one_letter_code
_entity_poly.pdbx_strand_id
1 'polypeptide(L)'
;MKQIKIGVLLAMAIFSQNQAQNYLNYNVSNAHSHNDYEQELPFWQAYYANFGSIEADVFLVNGKLWVAHTEKELSQDRTLESLYLDNISKQIKLNKGSIYSDPGKKLQLLIDVKQDYKTTLSALVTTLKKYPEITGNPGVKIVITGDRPQPGDFKNYPDYLFFDGDLDKSYTSDELKRVGLFSADLQGLVKWNGKGIPRDEETENIKKVVAAAHAQQKPVRFYGAPDFPNAWLNFIDLGVDYINTDHIPDLKKFLNTIPRNFYKNTKEYSTYTPTYKTDGVVKNVKNVILLIPDGTSLPQYYAAFTANKGKLNVFNMKATGLSKTNSSNAYITDSAPGSTAFATGVKTKNTFVGVDGMGKALAQIPDIIAGKGMTSGLISTGDITDATPADFYAHSDNRNNSEPILKDFVNSKTKILIGGPTNGLTPENLQKIKDAKIDIYQDLKSVKKINTRTLVIDPLASQRITNGRGNWLADAFDLTLNDLKENKKGFFMMVEASQTDGGGHSNNIEQLVTELLDFDHVVGKAMKFADENKETLVIVVGDHETGGLTLLDGSLKDGWIFGNFSTNDHTSIPSSVFAYGPNSKEFTGLFENTEIFNKILNAYGIKK
;
A
#
# COMPACT_ATOMS: atom_id res chain seq x y z
N MET A 1 12.52 -51.18 2.11
CA MET A 1 11.69 -50.10 2.69
C MET A 1 12.55 -48.92 3.17
N LYS A 2 13.15 -48.14 2.27
CA LYS A 2 13.89 -46.90 2.64
C LYS A 2 14.22 -46.04 1.41
N GLN A 3 13.24 -45.75 0.54
CA GLN A 3 13.46 -44.82 -0.59
C GLN A 3 12.21 -44.03 -1.05
N ILE A 4 11.10 -44.04 -0.29
CA ILE A 4 9.83 -43.39 -0.69
C ILE A 4 9.52 -42.09 0.10
N LYS A 5 10.38 -41.65 1.03
CA LYS A 5 10.08 -40.49 1.91
C LYS A 5 10.74 -39.16 1.55
N ILE A 6 11.49 -39.06 0.44
CA ILE A 6 12.19 -37.81 0.05
C ILE A 6 11.41 -37.00 -1.00
N GLY A 7 10.52 -37.64 -1.78
CA GLY A 7 9.71 -36.94 -2.80
C GLY A 7 8.56 -36.09 -2.26
N VAL A 8 7.99 -36.45 -1.10
CA VAL A 8 6.80 -35.76 -0.53
C VAL A 8 7.19 -34.50 0.25
N LEU A 9 8.40 -34.43 0.80
CA LEU A 9 8.90 -33.24 1.52
C LEU A 9 9.39 -32.14 0.59
N LEU A 10 9.86 -32.48 -0.63
CA LEU A 10 10.26 -31.48 -1.62
C LEU A 10 9.05 -30.82 -2.31
N ALA A 11 7.94 -31.55 -2.48
CA ALA A 11 6.70 -31.00 -3.01
C ALA A 11 6.06 -29.99 -2.04
N MET A 12 6.04 -30.27 -0.72
CA MET A 12 5.48 -29.33 0.26
C MET A 12 6.35 -28.07 0.48
N ALA A 13 7.66 -28.14 0.22
CA ALA A 13 8.54 -26.97 0.34
C ALA A 13 8.38 -25.96 -0.81
N ILE A 14 8.02 -26.42 -2.02
CA ILE A 14 7.85 -25.56 -3.21
C ILE A 14 6.51 -24.80 -3.18
N PHE A 15 5.48 -25.30 -2.48
CA PHE A 15 4.18 -24.61 -2.39
C PHE A 15 4.17 -23.44 -1.40
N SER A 16 5.05 -23.43 -0.39
CA SER A 16 5.09 -22.35 0.62
C SER A 16 5.84 -21.08 0.18
N GLN A 17 6.64 -21.14 -0.88
CA GLN A 17 7.38 -19.96 -1.36
C GLN A 17 6.60 -19.09 -2.36
N ASN A 18 5.46 -19.56 -2.89
CA ASN A 18 4.74 -18.90 -3.99
C ASN A 18 3.45 -18.15 -3.61
N GLN A 19 2.85 -18.35 -2.43
CA GLN A 19 1.57 -17.69 -2.08
C GLN A 19 1.64 -16.15 -2.18
N ALA A 20 2.73 -15.55 -1.70
CA ALA A 20 2.90 -14.09 -1.77
C ALA A 20 3.04 -13.56 -3.21
N GLN A 21 3.62 -14.34 -4.13
CA GLN A 21 3.80 -13.92 -5.52
C GLN A 21 2.52 -14.11 -6.35
N ASN A 22 1.54 -14.88 -5.84
CA ASN A 22 0.28 -15.11 -6.52
C ASN A 22 -0.49 -13.81 -6.74
N TYR A 23 -0.58 -12.91 -5.76
CA TYR A 23 -1.31 -11.65 -5.89
C TYR A 23 -0.91 -10.84 -7.13
N LEU A 24 0.40 -10.73 -7.39
CA LEU A 24 0.93 -9.95 -8.52
C LEU A 24 0.68 -10.60 -9.89
N ASN A 25 0.24 -11.87 -9.92
CA ASN A 25 -0.16 -12.55 -11.16
C ASN A 25 -1.62 -12.24 -11.54
N TYR A 26 -2.42 -11.69 -10.63
CA TYR A 26 -3.81 -11.35 -10.90
C TYR A 26 -3.96 -9.97 -11.52
N ASN A 27 -4.79 -9.91 -12.55
CA ASN A 27 -5.20 -8.66 -13.19
C ASN A 27 -6.64 -8.81 -13.71
N VAL A 28 -7.16 -7.79 -14.39
CA VAL A 28 -8.52 -7.81 -14.95
C VAL A 28 -8.81 -9.00 -15.88
N SER A 29 -7.79 -9.65 -16.47
CA SER A 29 -7.98 -10.88 -17.25
C SER A 29 -8.43 -12.08 -16.41
N ASN A 30 -8.29 -12.01 -15.08
CA ASN A 30 -8.82 -12.98 -14.13
C ASN A 30 -10.23 -12.65 -13.67
N ALA A 31 -10.84 -11.56 -14.13
CA ALA A 31 -12.20 -11.22 -13.76
C ALA A 31 -13.22 -11.91 -14.68
N HIS A 32 -14.33 -12.34 -14.08
CA HIS A 32 -15.49 -12.90 -14.77
C HIS A 32 -16.72 -12.06 -14.47
N SER A 33 -17.28 -11.45 -15.52
CA SER A 33 -18.56 -10.72 -15.45
C SER A 33 -19.69 -11.73 -15.41
N HIS A 34 -20.22 -11.96 -14.22
CA HIS A 34 -21.36 -12.85 -14.00
C HIS A 34 -22.66 -12.09 -14.29
N ASN A 35 -23.67 -12.80 -14.81
CA ASN A 35 -24.92 -12.20 -15.27
C ASN A 35 -24.71 -10.90 -16.07
N ASP A 36 -23.71 -10.86 -16.96
CA ASP A 36 -23.28 -9.62 -17.63
C ASP A 36 -24.41 -8.93 -18.39
N TYR A 37 -25.40 -9.72 -18.82
CA TYR A 37 -26.58 -9.24 -19.51
C TYR A 37 -27.52 -8.41 -18.63
N GLU A 38 -27.42 -8.49 -17.30
CA GLU A 38 -28.14 -7.67 -16.33
C GLU A 38 -27.39 -6.37 -15.97
N GLN A 39 -26.18 -6.18 -16.48
CA GLN A 39 -25.43 -4.93 -16.29
C GLN A 39 -26.06 -3.79 -17.08
N GLU A 40 -25.84 -2.54 -16.67
CA GLU A 40 -26.45 -1.36 -17.33
C GLU A 40 -26.09 -1.26 -18.82
N LEU A 41 -24.87 -1.67 -19.17
CA LEU A 41 -24.40 -1.76 -20.55
C LEU A 41 -23.81 -3.16 -20.79
N PRO A 42 -24.65 -4.14 -21.14
CA PRO A 42 -24.21 -5.51 -21.42
C PRO A 42 -23.08 -5.51 -22.44
N PHE A 43 -22.14 -6.45 -22.27
CA PHE A 43 -20.86 -6.55 -22.97
C PHE A 43 -19.89 -5.39 -22.70
N TRP A 44 -20.35 -4.14 -22.77
CA TRP A 44 -19.49 -2.96 -22.79
C TRP A 44 -18.80 -2.68 -21.45
N GLN A 45 -19.48 -2.87 -20.32
CA GLN A 45 -18.85 -2.62 -19.02
C GLN A 45 -17.64 -3.56 -18.81
N ALA A 46 -17.83 -4.87 -18.99
CA ALA A 46 -16.77 -5.86 -18.86
C ALA A 46 -15.70 -5.71 -19.96
N TYR A 47 -16.09 -5.43 -21.20
CA TYR A 47 -15.17 -5.20 -22.31
C TYR A 47 -14.24 -4.01 -22.04
N TYR A 48 -14.77 -2.84 -21.66
CA TYR A 48 -13.93 -1.68 -21.31
C TYR A 48 -13.21 -1.83 -19.96
N ALA A 49 -13.63 -2.78 -19.13
CA ALA A 49 -12.85 -3.23 -17.97
C ALA A 49 -11.68 -4.16 -18.37
N ASN A 50 -11.65 -4.66 -19.61
CA ASN A 50 -10.74 -5.70 -20.10
C ASN A 50 -10.86 -7.02 -19.32
N PHE A 51 -12.08 -7.39 -18.92
CA PHE A 51 -12.33 -8.65 -18.22
C PHE A 51 -12.02 -9.86 -19.09
N GLY A 52 -11.47 -10.91 -18.50
CA GLY A 52 -11.11 -12.12 -19.26
C GLY A 52 -12.27 -13.06 -19.54
N SER A 53 -13.40 -12.91 -18.85
CA SER A 53 -14.59 -13.72 -19.08
C SER A 53 -15.90 -12.93 -18.88
N ILE A 54 -16.90 -13.26 -19.69
CA ILE A 54 -18.25 -12.69 -19.66
C ILE A 54 -19.27 -13.83 -19.77
N GLU A 55 -20.35 -13.78 -18.99
CA GLU A 55 -21.44 -14.77 -19.02
C GLU A 55 -22.69 -14.27 -19.75
N ALA A 56 -23.35 -15.15 -20.50
CA ALA A 56 -24.66 -14.91 -21.11
C ALA A 56 -25.58 -16.13 -20.96
N ASP A 57 -26.73 -15.93 -20.34
CA ASP A 57 -27.76 -16.96 -20.17
C ASP A 57 -28.66 -17.00 -21.39
N VAL A 58 -28.79 -18.17 -22.04
CA VAL A 58 -29.49 -18.29 -23.33
C VAL A 58 -30.69 -19.23 -23.27
N PHE A 59 -31.77 -18.77 -23.90
CA PHE A 59 -33.00 -19.51 -24.15
C PHE A 59 -33.25 -19.60 -25.66
N LEU A 60 -33.70 -20.77 -26.13
CA LEU A 60 -34.07 -20.94 -27.54
C LEU A 60 -35.55 -20.58 -27.72
N VAL A 61 -35.82 -19.42 -28.33
CA VAL A 61 -37.17 -18.92 -28.55
C VAL A 61 -37.38 -18.68 -30.05
N ASN A 62 -38.32 -19.41 -30.66
CA ASN A 62 -38.66 -19.27 -32.08
C ASN A 62 -37.43 -19.34 -33.03
N GLY A 63 -36.48 -20.22 -32.72
CA GLY A 63 -35.25 -20.42 -33.51
C GLY A 63 -34.17 -19.34 -33.30
N LYS A 64 -34.35 -18.41 -32.34
CA LYS A 64 -33.36 -17.40 -31.95
C LYS A 64 -32.88 -17.64 -30.52
N LEU A 65 -31.65 -17.23 -30.23
CA LEU A 65 -31.06 -17.32 -28.89
C LEU A 65 -31.30 -16.01 -28.15
N TRP A 66 -32.29 -16.00 -27.26
CA TRP A 66 -32.62 -14.83 -26.43
C TRP A 66 -31.84 -14.90 -25.13
N VAL A 67 -31.50 -13.73 -24.57
CA VAL A 67 -30.68 -13.61 -23.36
C VAL A 67 -31.50 -13.06 -22.20
N ALA A 68 -31.56 -13.80 -21.10
CA ALA A 68 -32.33 -13.48 -19.90
C ALA A 68 -31.89 -14.37 -18.73
N HIS A 69 -32.16 -13.99 -17.48
CA HIS A 69 -31.92 -14.86 -16.33
C HIS A 69 -33.05 -15.91 -16.21
N THR A 70 -34.28 -15.47 -16.45
CA THR A 70 -35.48 -16.32 -16.42
C THR A 70 -36.37 -16.10 -17.65
N GLU A 71 -37.27 -17.05 -17.92
CA GLU A 71 -38.23 -16.94 -19.03
C GLU A 71 -39.13 -15.69 -18.94
N LYS A 72 -39.25 -15.07 -17.75
CA LYS A 72 -40.08 -13.86 -17.54
C LYS A 72 -39.45 -12.59 -18.09
N GLU A 73 -38.14 -12.56 -18.29
CA GLU A 73 -37.39 -11.38 -18.77
C GLU A 73 -37.09 -11.46 -20.28
N LEU A 74 -37.57 -12.51 -20.94
CA LEU A 74 -37.37 -12.76 -22.35
C LEU A 74 -37.89 -11.58 -23.20
N SER A 75 -36.98 -11.00 -23.98
CA SER A 75 -37.29 -9.93 -24.92
C SER A 75 -36.70 -10.23 -26.28
N GLN A 76 -37.48 -9.97 -27.34
CA GLN A 76 -37.04 -10.12 -28.72
C GLN A 76 -35.86 -9.20 -29.10
N ASP A 77 -35.64 -8.14 -28.33
CA ASP A 77 -34.58 -7.16 -28.55
C ASP A 77 -33.25 -7.58 -27.90
N ARG A 78 -33.29 -8.54 -26.97
CA ARG A 78 -32.12 -9.08 -26.23
C ARG A 78 -31.77 -10.46 -26.77
N THR A 79 -30.99 -10.51 -27.85
CA THR A 79 -30.46 -11.77 -28.39
C THR A 79 -28.97 -11.90 -28.15
N LEU A 80 -28.45 -13.13 -28.23
CA LEU A 80 -27.01 -13.39 -28.11
C LEU A 80 -26.24 -12.62 -29.20
N GLU A 81 -26.79 -12.52 -30.42
CA GLU A 81 -26.24 -11.69 -31.48
C GLU A 81 -26.17 -10.21 -31.10
N SER A 82 -27.29 -9.60 -30.70
CA SER A 82 -27.38 -8.15 -30.49
C SER A 82 -26.58 -7.67 -29.27
N LEU A 83 -26.55 -8.47 -28.21
CA LEU A 83 -25.83 -8.12 -26.99
C LEU A 83 -24.33 -8.45 -27.08
N TYR A 84 -23.95 -9.55 -27.72
CA TYR A 84 -22.57 -10.06 -27.65
C TYR A 84 -21.90 -10.23 -29.00
N LEU A 85 -22.41 -11.08 -29.89
CA LEU A 85 -21.65 -11.52 -31.07
C LEU A 85 -21.39 -10.38 -32.07
N ASP A 86 -22.39 -9.51 -32.30
CA ASP A 86 -22.21 -8.33 -33.17
C ASP A 86 -21.14 -7.39 -32.62
N ASN A 87 -21.15 -7.18 -31.30
CA ASN A 87 -20.19 -6.30 -30.63
C ASN A 87 -18.77 -6.91 -30.63
N ILE A 88 -18.62 -8.20 -30.32
CA ILE A 88 -17.34 -8.93 -30.39
C ILE A 88 -16.76 -8.87 -31.81
N SER A 89 -17.57 -9.19 -32.83
CA SER A 89 -17.18 -9.12 -34.25
C SER A 89 -16.68 -7.72 -34.61
N LYS A 90 -17.43 -6.68 -34.22
CA LYS A 90 -17.06 -5.28 -34.45
C LYS A 90 -15.73 -4.94 -33.78
N GLN A 91 -15.50 -5.35 -32.53
CA GLN A 91 -14.25 -5.07 -31.83
C GLN A 91 -13.06 -5.81 -32.46
N ILE A 92 -13.22 -7.06 -32.85
CA ILE A 92 -12.17 -7.81 -33.58
C ILE A 92 -11.77 -7.10 -34.86
N LYS A 93 -12.74 -6.62 -35.65
CA LYS A 93 -12.48 -5.86 -36.88
C LYS A 93 -11.75 -4.54 -36.60
N LEU A 94 -12.20 -3.80 -35.59
CA LEU A 94 -11.57 -2.52 -35.20
C LEU A 94 -10.13 -2.72 -34.70
N ASN A 95 -9.89 -3.78 -33.95
CA ASN A 95 -8.59 -4.12 -33.36
C ASN A 95 -7.75 -5.03 -34.26
N LYS A 96 -8.03 -5.06 -35.57
CA LYS A 96 -7.22 -5.75 -36.59
C LYS A 96 -7.00 -7.25 -36.32
N GLY A 97 -8.01 -7.93 -35.79
CA GLY A 97 -8.02 -9.36 -35.54
C GLY A 97 -7.93 -9.77 -34.07
N SER A 98 -7.66 -8.85 -33.14
CA SER A 98 -7.65 -9.12 -31.69
C SER A 98 -8.97 -8.70 -31.05
N ILE A 99 -9.43 -9.38 -30.00
CA ILE A 99 -10.65 -8.94 -29.30
C ILE A 99 -10.45 -7.59 -28.59
N TYR A 100 -9.31 -7.38 -27.93
CA TYR A 100 -8.92 -6.12 -27.31
C TYR A 100 -7.86 -5.39 -28.15
N SER A 101 -7.64 -4.10 -27.84
CA SER A 101 -6.54 -3.33 -28.44
C SER A 101 -5.16 -3.87 -28.08
N ASP A 102 -5.05 -4.53 -26.92
CA ASP A 102 -3.88 -5.32 -26.53
C ASP A 102 -4.04 -6.77 -27.06
N PRO A 103 -3.19 -7.21 -28.01
CA PRO A 103 -3.29 -8.55 -28.61
C PRO A 103 -2.97 -9.68 -27.63
N GLY A 104 -2.36 -9.40 -26.47
CA GLY A 104 -2.11 -10.38 -25.43
C GLY A 104 -3.35 -10.76 -24.63
N LYS A 105 -4.39 -9.91 -24.64
CA LYS A 105 -5.63 -10.13 -23.88
C LYS A 105 -6.61 -11.00 -24.65
N LYS A 106 -7.32 -11.83 -23.91
CA LYS A 106 -8.28 -12.80 -24.42
C LYS A 106 -9.61 -12.65 -23.73
N LEU A 107 -10.68 -13.07 -24.40
CA LEU A 107 -12.04 -13.07 -23.88
C LEU A 107 -12.62 -14.49 -23.95
N GLN A 108 -13.17 -14.94 -22.83
CA GLN A 108 -14.05 -16.10 -22.78
C GLN A 108 -15.51 -15.64 -22.74
N LEU A 109 -16.29 -16.01 -23.74
CA LEU A 109 -17.74 -15.92 -23.69
C LEU A 109 -18.29 -17.24 -23.15
N LEU A 110 -18.76 -17.20 -21.90
CA LEU A 110 -19.41 -18.31 -21.22
C LEU A 110 -20.91 -18.24 -21.50
N ILE A 111 -21.45 -19.24 -22.20
CA ILE A 111 -22.85 -19.30 -22.59
C ILE A 111 -23.54 -20.34 -21.71
N ASP A 112 -24.41 -19.90 -20.82
CA ASP A 112 -25.20 -20.78 -19.96
C ASP A 112 -26.51 -21.16 -20.66
N VAL A 113 -26.65 -22.42 -21.02
CA VAL A 113 -27.82 -22.96 -21.71
C VAL A 113 -28.88 -23.34 -20.68
N LYS A 114 -30.01 -22.62 -20.67
CA LYS A 114 -31.09 -22.79 -19.68
C LYS A 114 -32.17 -23.81 -20.06
N GLN A 115 -32.12 -24.33 -21.28
CA GLN A 115 -33.08 -25.27 -21.86
C GLN A 115 -32.34 -26.43 -22.56
N ASP A 116 -33.06 -27.29 -23.29
CA ASP A 116 -32.47 -28.46 -23.98
C ASP A 116 -31.25 -28.07 -24.84
N TYR A 117 -30.09 -28.58 -24.44
CA TYR A 117 -28.83 -28.27 -25.10
C TYR A 117 -28.79 -28.72 -26.56
N LYS A 118 -29.51 -29.79 -26.95
CA LYS A 118 -29.42 -30.35 -28.31
C LYS A 118 -29.95 -29.35 -29.33
N THR A 119 -31.16 -28.83 -29.09
CA THR A 119 -31.78 -27.81 -29.94
C THR A 119 -31.06 -26.47 -29.81
N THR A 120 -30.71 -26.07 -28.59
CA THR A 120 -30.04 -24.77 -28.33
C THR A 120 -28.65 -24.69 -28.97
N LEU A 121 -27.83 -25.73 -28.85
CA LEU A 121 -26.50 -25.77 -29.48
C LEU A 121 -26.58 -25.91 -31.00
N SER A 122 -27.61 -26.56 -31.54
CA SER A 122 -27.85 -26.57 -33.00
C SER A 122 -28.11 -25.17 -33.54
N ALA A 123 -28.95 -24.40 -32.83
CA ALA A 123 -29.20 -22.99 -33.14
C ALA A 123 -27.94 -22.14 -32.95
N LEU A 124 -27.19 -22.33 -31.86
CA LEU A 124 -25.93 -21.62 -31.59
C LEU A 124 -24.89 -21.85 -32.69
N VAL A 125 -24.66 -23.09 -33.10
CA VAL A 125 -23.72 -23.40 -34.20
C VAL A 125 -24.18 -22.73 -35.50
N THR A 126 -25.48 -22.69 -35.77
CA THR A 126 -26.02 -22.00 -36.94
C THR A 126 -25.82 -20.49 -36.87
N THR A 127 -26.01 -19.88 -35.70
CA THR A 127 -25.73 -18.46 -35.47
C THR A 127 -24.23 -18.16 -35.59
N LEU A 128 -23.35 -18.94 -34.96
CA LEU A 128 -21.89 -18.72 -34.96
C LEU A 128 -21.24 -18.85 -36.34
N LYS A 129 -21.82 -19.64 -37.26
CA LYS A 129 -21.38 -19.70 -38.66
C LYS A 129 -21.41 -18.34 -39.38
N LYS A 130 -22.22 -17.39 -38.90
CA LYS A 130 -22.28 -16.01 -39.41
C LYS A 130 -21.08 -15.16 -38.97
N TYR A 131 -20.30 -15.63 -37.99
CA TYR A 131 -19.20 -14.91 -37.36
C TYR A 131 -17.88 -15.69 -37.42
N PRO A 132 -17.36 -16.01 -38.63
CA PRO A 132 -16.09 -16.74 -38.77
C PRO A 132 -14.90 -16.05 -38.09
N GLU A 133 -14.93 -14.71 -37.99
CA GLU A 133 -13.95 -13.89 -37.28
C GLU A 133 -13.94 -14.10 -35.76
N ILE A 134 -15.01 -14.66 -35.19
CA ILE A 134 -15.10 -15.06 -33.78
C ILE A 134 -14.64 -16.50 -33.65
N THR A 135 -15.23 -17.42 -34.42
CA THR A 135 -14.96 -18.86 -34.31
C THR A 135 -13.52 -19.24 -34.69
N GLY A 136 -12.87 -18.43 -35.54
CA GLY A 136 -11.46 -18.58 -35.91
C GLY A 136 -10.49 -17.74 -35.08
N ASN A 137 -10.96 -17.03 -34.05
CA ASN A 137 -10.13 -16.11 -33.28
C ASN A 137 -9.38 -16.82 -32.14
N PRO A 138 -8.04 -16.78 -32.08
CA PRO A 138 -7.30 -17.37 -30.96
C PRO A 138 -7.45 -16.60 -29.64
N GLY A 139 -7.93 -15.36 -29.71
CA GLY A 139 -8.21 -14.49 -28.57
C GLY A 139 -9.64 -14.58 -28.03
N VAL A 140 -10.55 -15.31 -28.70
CA VAL A 140 -11.92 -15.54 -28.21
C VAL A 140 -12.17 -17.03 -27.99
N LYS A 141 -12.64 -17.38 -26.80
CA LYS A 141 -13.05 -18.75 -26.46
C LYS A 141 -14.54 -18.76 -26.16
N ILE A 142 -15.29 -19.65 -26.82
CA ILE A 142 -16.72 -19.87 -26.54
C ILE A 142 -16.83 -21.12 -25.69
N VAL A 143 -17.35 -20.99 -24.47
CA VAL A 143 -17.55 -22.11 -23.56
C VAL A 143 -19.02 -22.26 -23.22
N ILE A 144 -19.53 -23.49 -23.29
CA ILE A 144 -20.91 -23.82 -22.93
C ILE A 144 -20.97 -24.31 -21.48
N THR A 145 -21.82 -23.70 -20.66
CA THR A 145 -22.20 -24.13 -19.30
C THR A 145 -23.72 -24.32 -19.20
N GLY A 146 -24.24 -24.65 -18.03
CA GLY A 146 -25.64 -25.04 -17.85
C GLY A 146 -25.93 -26.43 -18.42
N ASP A 147 -27.05 -26.59 -19.12
CA ASP A 147 -27.39 -27.83 -19.82
C ASP A 147 -26.45 -28.06 -21.01
N ARG A 148 -25.79 -29.22 -21.04
CA ARG A 148 -24.71 -29.49 -22.00
C ARG A 148 -24.50 -30.99 -22.23
N PRO A 149 -23.89 -31.38 -23.37
CA PRO A 149 -23.59 -32.78 -23.65
C PRO A 149 -22.69 -33.42 -22.58
N GLN A 150 -22.74 -34.75 -22.48
CA GLN A 150 -21.76 -35.51 -21.70
C GLN A 150 -20.38 -35.47 -22.40
N PRO A 151 -19.26 -35.67 -21.67
CA PRO A 151 -17.91 -35.55 -22.24
C PRO A 151 -17.69 -36.33 -23.54
N GLY A 152 -18.18 -37.58 -23.62
CA GLY A 152 -18.04 -38.43 -24.81
C GLY A 152 -18.72 -37.90 -26.08
N ASP A 153 -19.66 -36.95 -25.92
CA ASP A 153 -20.39 -36.31 -27.02
C ASP A 153 -19.80 -34.96 -27.44
N PHE A 154 -18.78 -34.44 -26.74
CA PHE A 154 -18.13 -33.16 -27.10
C PHE A 154 -17.62 -33.16 -28.54
N LYS A 155 -17.12 -34.30 -29.02
CA LYS A 155 -16.63 -34.51 -30.40
C LYS A 155 -17.70 -34.31 -31.48
N ASN A 156 -18.97 -34.36 -31.12
CA ASN A 156 -20.08 -34.16 -32.07
C ASN A 156 -20.32 -32.68 -32.39
N TYR A 157 -19.63 -31.77 -31.69
CA TYR A 157 -19.75 -30.32 -31.85
C TYR A 157 -18.48 -29.72 -32.46
N PRO A 158 -18.58 -28.60 -33.21
CA PRO A 158 -17.42 -27.94 -33.81
C PRO A 158 -16.31 -27.62 -32.81
N ASP A 159 -15.04 -27.71 -33.24
CA ASP A 159 -13.87 -27.60 -32.36
C ASP A 159 -13.67 -26.22 -31.71
N TYR A 160 -14.33 -25.17 -32.23
CA TYR A 160 -14.36 -23.85 -31.61
C TYR A 160 -15.29 -23.77 -30.39
N LEU A 161 -16.12 -24.79 -30.14
CA LEU A 161 -16.93 -24.90 -28.93
C LEU A 161 -16.20 -25.72 -27.87
N PHE A 162 -16.02 -25.07 -26.71
CA PHE A 162 -15.54 -25.68 -25.49
C PHE A 162 -16.71 -25.86 -24.52
N PHE A 163 -16.51 -26.68 -23.50
CA PHE A 163 -17.53 -27.01 -22.51
C PHE A 163 -17.00 -26.79 -21.10
N ASP A 164 -17.87 -26.38 -20.20
CA ASP A 164 -17.62 -26.40 -18.78
C ASP A 164 -17.51 -27.84 -18.30
N GLY A 165 -16.47 -28.14 -17.52
CA GLY A 165 -16.24 -29.49 -17.01
C GLY A 165 -17.02 -29.78 -15.73
N ASP A 166 -17.20 -31.06 -15.42
CA ASP A 166 -17.66 -31.56 -14.13
C ASP A 166 -16.46 -32.12 -13.38
N LEU A 167 -16.17 -31.58 -12.19
CA LEU A 167 -14.97 -31.92 -11.41
C LEU A 167 -14.97 -33.36 -10.88
N ASP A 168 -16.13 -34.00 -10.81
CA ASP A 168 -16.30 -35.39 -10.37
C ASP A 168 -16.17 -36.40 -11.51
N LYS A 169 -16.06 -35.95 -12.76
CA LYS A 169 -15.90 -36.81 -13.94
C LYS A 169 -14.44 -36.96 -14.35
N SER A 170 -14.15 -38.12 -14.94
CA SER A 170 -12.86 -38.39 -15.59
C SER A 170 -12.97 -38.12 -17.09
N TYR A 171 -11.91 -37.54 -17.65
CA TYR A 171 -11.83 -37.18 -19.06
C TYR A 171 -10.72 -37.97 -19.74
N THR A 172 -10.98 -38.45 -20.95
CA THR A 172 -9.92 -38.81 -21.89
C THR A 172 -9.18 -37.55 -22.35
N SER A 173 -7.97 -37.71 -22.88
CA SER A 173 -7.17 -36.57 -23.36
C SER A 173 -7.87 -35.73 -24.43
N ASP A 174 -8.70 -36.35 -25.28
CA ASP A 174 -9.42 -35.64 -26.34
C ASP A 174 -10.66 -34.92 -25.81
N GLU A 175 -11.38 -35.50 -24.85
CA GLU A 175 -12.48 -34.81 -24.17
C GLU A 175 -11.96 -33.63 -23.36
N LEU A 176 -10.83 -33.78 -22.67
CA LEU A 176 -10.24 -32.72 -21.85
C LEU A 176 -9.78 -31.52 -22.71
N LYS A 177 -9.34 -31.73 -23.96
CA LYS A 177 -9.04 -30.63 -24.89
C LYS A 177 -10.27 -29.75 -25.16
N ARG A 178 -11.47 -30.33 -25.10
CA ARG A 178 -12.75 -29.65 -25.29
C ARG A 178 -13.27 -28.97 -24.01
N VAL A 179 -12.64 -29.17 -22.86
CA VAL A 179 -12.98 -28.47 -21.60
C VAL A 179 -12.36 -27.08 -21.58
N GLY A 180 -13.18 -26.04 -21.37
CA GLY A 180 -12.77 -24.64 -21.32
C GLY A 180 -12.29 -24.18 -19.95
N LEU A 181 -13.02 -24.59 -18.91
CA LEU A 181 -12.82 -24.33 -17.48
C LEU A 181 -13.62 -25.35 -16.67
N PHE A 182 -13.51 -25.26 -15.34
CA PHE A 182 -14.45 -25.87 -14.39
C PHE A 182 -15.17 -24.79 -13.58
N SER A 183 -16.50 -24.88 -13.48
CA SER A 183 -17.30 -24.08 -12.55
C SER A 183 -17.79 -24.92 -11.37
N ALA A 184 -17.78 -24.35 -10.17
CA ALA A 184 -18.30 -25.01 -8.97
C ALA A 184 -19.24 -24.09 -8.17
N ASP A 185 -20.27 -24.68 -7.55
CA ASP A 185 -21.16 -23.99 -6.60
C ASP A 185 -20.44 -23.80 -5.26
N LEU A 186 -20.15 -22.56 -4.89
CA LEU A 186 -19.53 -22.29 -3.61
C LEU A 186 -20.47 -22.57 -2.43
N GLN A 187 -21.77 -22.30 -2.56
CA GLN A 187 -22.74 -22.42 -1.46
C GLN A 187 -23.09 -23.89 -1.15
N GLY A 188 -23.02 -24.73 -2.18
CA GLY A 188 -23.04 -26.18 -2.06
C GLY A 188 -21.78 -26.75 -1.39
N LEU A 189 -20.62 -26.11 -1.59
CA LEU A 189 -19.33 -26.58 -1.09
C LEU A 189 -19.04 -26.14 0.36
N VAL A 190 -19.32 -24.88 0.71
CA VAL A 190 -18.98 -24.26 2.01
C VAL A 190 -20.09 -23.34 2.51
N LYS A 191 -20.02 -22.92 3.77
CA LYS A 191 -20.96 -21.95 4.37
C LYS A 191 -20.35 -20.57 4.63
N TRP A 192 -19.13 -20.36 4.15
CA TRP A 192 -18.44 -19.08 4.24
C TRP A 192 -19.16 -18.01 3.41
N ASN A 193 -19.44 -16.86 4.04
CA ASN A 193 -20.17 -15.75 3.45
C ASN A 193 -19.27 -14.60 2.96
N GLY A 194 -17.96 -14.86 2.85
CA GLY A 194 -16.98 -13.87 2.41
C GLY A 194 -16.41 -13.00 3.53
N LYS A 195 -16.87 -13.10 4.78
CA LYS A 195 -16.33 -12.35 5.92
C LYS A 195 -15.22 -13.12 6.62
N GLY A 196 -14.11 -12.44 6.92
CA GLY A 196 -12.91 -13.09 7.44
C GLY A 196 -12.36 -14.13 6.46
N ILE A 197 -11.43 -14.96 6.92
CA ILE A 197 -10.98 -16.13 6.17
C ILE A 197 -11.99 -17.29 6.34
N PRO A 198 -12.15 -18.18 5.34
CA PRO A 198 -12.92 -19.41 5.53
C PRO A 198 -12.32 -20.28 6.65
N ARG A 199 -13.13 -21.09 7.32
CA ARG A 199 -12.62 -22.05 8.33
C ARG A 199 -11.68 -23.05 7.66
N ASP A 200 -10.77 -23.65 8.42
CA ASP A 200 -9.77 -24.60 7.88
C ASP A 200 -10.39 -25.68 6.99
N GLU A 201 -11.49 -26.31 7.41
CA GLU A 201 -12.20 -27.32 6.61
C GLU A 201 -12.77 -26.75 5.29
N GLU A 202 -13.32 -25.53 5.34
CA GLU A 202 -13.86 -24.84 4.17
C GLU A 202 -12.76 -24.43 3.20
N THR A 203 -11.66 -23.89 3.73
CA THR A 203 -10.43 -23.58 3.01
C THR A 203 -9.90 -24.81 2.29
N GLU A 204 -9.79 -25.96 2.97
CA GLU A 204 -9.32 -27.20 2.36
C GLU A 204 -10.30 -27.75 1.31
N ASN A 205 -11.61 -27.56 1.48
CA ASN A 205 -12.59 -27.96 0.47
C ASN A 205 -12.49 -27.10 -0.81
N ILE A 206 -12.32 -25.78 -0.66
CA ILE A 206 -12.07 -24.88 -1.81
C ILE A 206 -10.76 -25.27 -2.51
N LYS A 207 -9.67 -25.46 -1.75
CA LYS A 207 -8.37 -25.87 -2.31
C LYS A 207 -8.43 -27.19 -3.06
N LYS A 208 -9.20 -28.18 -2.57
CA LYS A 208 -9.36 -29.46 -3.28
C LYS A 208 -9.98 -29.27 -4.66
N VAL A 209 -10.99 -28.41 -4.77
CA VAL A 209 -11.63 -28.06 -6.05
C VAL A 209 -10.63 -27.37 -6.97
N VAL A 210 -9.92 -26.36 -6.47
CA VAL A 210 -8.91 -25.63 -7.25
C VAL A 210 -7.81 -26.58 -7.73
N ALA A 211 -7.27 -27.40 -6.83
CA ALA A 211 -6.24 -28.38 -7.16
C ALA A 211 -6.72 -29.43 -8.17
N ALA A 212 -7.98 -29.87 -8.11
CA ALA A 212 -8.54 -30.83 -9.06
C ALA A 212 -8.65 -30.24 -10.49
N ALA A 213 -9.00 -28.96 -10.62
CA ALA A 213 -9.00 -28.25 -11.89
C ALA A 213 -7.56 -28.05 -12.43
N HIS A 214 -6.65 -27.57 -11.57
CA HIS A 214 -5.26 -27.32 -11.93
C HIS A 214 -4.49 -28.60 -12.29
N ALA A 215 -4.78 -29.74 -11.64
CA ALA A 215 -4.24 -31.04 -12.01
C ALA A 215 -4.59 -31.45 -13.44
N GLN A 216 -5.70 -30.93 -13.96
CA GLN A 216 -6.15 -31.11 -15.35
C GLN A 216 -5.73 -29.95 -16.28
N GLN A 217 -4.91 -29.02 -15.78
CA GLN A 217 -4.44 -27.81 -16.49
C GLN A 217 -5.59 -26.96 -17.02
N LYS A 218 -6.66 -26.84 -16.24
CA LYS A 218 -7.83 -26.02 -16.56
C LYS A 218 -8.06 -24.94 -15.51
N PRO A 219 -8.55 -23.76 -15.92
CA PRO A 219 -8.94 -22.73 -14.99
C PRO A 219 -10.21 -23.14 -14.22
N VAL A 220 -10.36 -22.59 -13.01
CA VAL A 220 -11.54 -22.79 -12.15
C VAL A 220 -12.20 -21.47 -11.78
N ARG A 221 -13.52 -21.50 -11.61
CA ARG A 221 -14.33 -20.41 -11.05
C ARG A 221 -15.33 -20.93 -10.04
N PHE A 222 -15.84 -20.04 -9.19
CA PHE A 222 -16.93 -20.32 -8.28
C PHE A 222 -18.11 -19.38 -8.52
N TYR A 223 -19.30 -19.94 -8.74
CA TYR A 223 -20.55 -19.18 -8.74
C TYR A 223 -21.24 -19.26 -7.36
N GLY A 224 -22.24 -18.41 -7.12
CA GLY A 224 -22.84 -18.25 -5.79
C GLY A 224 -21.87 -17.69 -4.75
N ALA A 225 -20.76 -17.09 -5.21
CA ALA A 225 -19.68 -16.59 -4.39
C ALA A 225 -19.97 -15.17 -3.83
N PRO A 226 -19.49 -14.84 -2.62
CA PRO A 226 -19.51 -13.47 -2.12
C PRO A 226 -18.67 -12.53 -2.99
N ASP A 227 -19.19 -11.33 -3.25
CA ASP A 227 -18.67 -10.41 -4.26
C ASP A 227 -18.23 -9.06 -3.65
N PHE A 228 -17.10 -9.06 -2.93
CA PHE A 228 -16.51 -7.87 -2.31
C PHE A 228 -15.03 -8.08 -1.98
N PRO A 229 -14.23 -7.02 -1.68
CA PRO A 229 -12.77 -7.10 -1.60
C PRO A 229 -12.19 -8.22 -0.73
N ASN A 230 -12.75 -8.47 0.47
CA ASN A 230 -12.25 -9.55 1.34
C ASN A 230 -12.45 -10.93 0.71
N ALA A 231 -13.57 -11.14 0.02
CA ALA A 231 -13.83 -12.40 -0.67
C ALA A 231 -12.89 -12.59 -1.87
N TRP A 232 -12.75 -11.56 -2.70
CA TRP A 232 -11.84 -11.58 -3.86
C TRP A 232 -10.40 -11.88 -3.46
N LEU A 233 -9.92 -11.24 -2.38
CA LEU A 233 -8.59 -11.50 -1.84
C LEU A 233 -8.40 -12.97 -1.46
N ASN A 234 -9.37 -13.55 -0.73
CA ASN A 234 -9.30 -14.96 -0.34
C ASN A 234 -9.34 -15.90 -1.57
N PHE A 235 -10.14 -15.61 -2.59
CA PHE A 235 -10.13 -16.40 -3.82
C PHE A 235 -8.80 -16.33 -4.57
N ILE A 236 -8.14 -15.16 -4.56
CA ILE A 236 -6.80 -15.00 -5.11
C ILE A 236 -5.78 -15.84 -4.32
N ASP A 237 -5.80 -15.80 -2.98
CA ASP A 237 -4.90 -16.60 -2.15
C ASP A 237 -5.11 -18.11 -2.35
N LEU A 238 -6.37 -18.52 -2.54
CA LEU A 238 -6.76 -19.91 -2.81
C LEU A 238 -6.50 -20.36 -4.26
N GLY A 239 -6.04 -19.47 -5.14
CA GLY A 239 -5.64 -19.80 -6.52
C GLY A 239 -6.80 -19.95 -7.50
N VAL A 240 -7.96 -19.33 -7.24
CA VAL A 240 -9.10 -19.32 -8.18
C VAL A 240 -8.75 -18.51 -9.41
N ASP A 241 -8.89 -19.06 -10.62
CA ASP A 241 -8.42 -18.39 -11.85
C ASP A 241 -9.32 -17.26 -12.33
N TYR A 242 -10.64 -17.46 -12.22
CA TYR A 242 -11.67 -16.48 -12.58
C TYR A 242 -12.45 -16.04 -11.34
N ILE A 243 -12.32 -14.76 -10.99
CA ILE A 243 -13.03 -14.11 -9.88
C ILE A 243 -14.38 -13.61 -10.41
N ASN A 244 -15.45 -14.24 -9.97
CA ASN A 244 -16.82 -13.86 -10.30
C ASN A 244 -17.16 -12.49 -9.67
N THR A 245 -17.84 -11.65 -10.45
CA THR A 245 -18.43 -10.40 -9.94
C THR A 245 -19.67 -9.99 -10.72
N ASP A 246 -20.64 -9.44 -9.99
CA ASP A 246 -21.74 -8.64 -10.54
C ASP A 246 -21.40 -7.12 -10.42
N HIS A 247 -20.30 -6.77 -9.74
CA HIS A 247 -19.82 -5.41 -9.48
C HIS A 247 -18.55 -5.07 -10.29
N ILE A 248 -18.67 -5.04 -11.62
CA ILE A 248 -17.55 -4.83 -12.56
C ILE A 248 -16.64 -3.64 -12.20
N PRO A 249 -17.15 -2.42 -11.91
CA PRO A 249 -16.29 -1.28 -11.60
C PRO A 249 -15.44 -1.49 -10.34
N ASP A 250 -15.99 -2.17 -9.34
CA ASP A 250 -15.34 -2.37 -8.04
C ASP A 250 -14.25 -3.45 -8.13
N LEU A 251 -14.53 -4.59 -8.77
CA LEU A 251 -13.50 -5.61 -8.99
C LEU A 251 -12.38 -5.09 -9.91
N LYS A 252 -12.73 -4.31 -10.96
CA LYS A 252 -11.73 -3.65 -11.82
C LYS A 252 -10.81 -2.74 -11.00
N LYS A 253 -11.39 -1.91 -10.12
CA LYS A 253 -10.63 -1.00 -9.25
C LYS A 253 -9.72 -1.82 -8.33
N PHE A 254 -10.25 -2.84 -7.66
CA PHE A 254 -9.51 -3.71 -6.77
C PHE A 254 -8.30 -4.36 -7.45
N LEU A 255 -8.51 -5.09 -8.55
CA LEU A 255 -7.44 -5.79 -9.27
C LEU A 255 -6.35 -4.84 -9.78
N ASN A 256 -6.71 -3.64 -10.27
CA ASN A 256 -5.73 -2.65 -10.74
C ASN A 256 -4.95 -1.97 -9.61
N THR A 257 -5.44 -2.04 -8.37
CA THR A 257 -4.72 -1.50 -7.20
C THR A 257 -3.73 -2.49 -6.58
N ILE A 258 -3.86 -3.80 -6.84
CA ILE A 258 -2.99 -4.85 -6.26
C ILE A 258 -1.49 -4.49 -6.35
N PRO A 259 -0.92 -4.07 -7.50
CA PRO A 259 0.53 -3.81 -7.59
C PRO A 259 1.01 -2.66 -6.69
N ARG A 260 0.13 -1.73 -6.32
CA ARG A 260 0.45 -0.62 -5.41
C ARG A 260 0.11 -0.90 -3.95
N ASN A 261 -0.78 -1.85 -3.72
CA ASN A 261 -1.29 -2.22 -2.40
C ASN A 261 -0.59 -3.44 -1.80
N PHE A 262 0.16 -4.20 -2.59
CA PHE A 262 0.93 -5.35 -2.13
C PHE A 262 2.43 -5.03 -2.08
N TYR A 263 3.11 -5.44 -1.01
CA TYR A 263 4.57 -5.42 -0.93
C TYR A 263 5.10 -6.63 -0.16
N LYS A 264 6.18 -7.22 -0.69
CA LYS A 264 6.97 -8.25 -0.02
C LYS A 264 8.39 -7.74 0.19
N ASN A 265 8.78 -7.61 1.44
CA ASN A 265 10.15 -7.27 1.77
C ASN A 265 11.08 -8.45 1.48
N THR A 266 12.17 -8.17 0.79
CA THR A 266 13.22 -9.15 0.47
C THR A 266 14.48 -8.94 1.31
N LYS A 267 14.56 -7.85 2.08
CA LYS A 267 15.71 -7.46 2.89
C LYS A 267 15.27 -7.25 4.34
N GLU A 268 15.30 -8.32 5.12
CA GLU A 268 15.12 -8.25 6.56
C GLU A 268 16.31 -7.55 7.21
N TYR A 269 16.05 -6.77 8.27
CA TYR A 269 17.10 -6.20 9.08
C TYR A 269 16.90 -6.53 10.58
N SER A 270 17.99 -6.56 11.33
CA SER A 270 17.97 -6.86 12.76
C SER A 270 17.73 -5.60 13.60
N THR A 271 16.78 -5.68 14.53
CA THR A 271 16.50 -4.62 15.49
C THR A 271 17.54 -4.58 16.60
N TYR A 272 17.84 -3.39 17.11
CA TYR A 272 18.60 -3.19 18.34
C TYR A 272 17.85 -3.79 19.54
N THR A 273 18.59 -4.47 20.42
CA THR A 273 18.07 -4.99 21.69
C THR A 273 18.39 -3.99 22.81
N PRO A 274 17.39 -3.28 23.36
CA PRO A 274 17.65 -2.23 24.34
C PRO A 274 18.01 -2.80 25.71
N THR A 275 18.82 -2.07 26.49
CA THR A 275 19.20 -2.47 27.84
C THR A 275 18.13 -2.16 28.88
N TYR A 276 17.24 -1.21 28.59
CA TYR A 276 16.19 -0.67 29.46
C TYR A 276 16.67 -0.09 30.81
N LYS A 277 17.99 0.08 31.01
CA LYS A 277 18.54 0.46 32.33
C LYS A 277 18.09 1.84 32.81
N THR A 278 17.83 2.75 31.89
CA THR A 278 17.40 4.13 32.21
C THR A 278 16.03 4.49 31.68
N ASP A 279 15.36 3.53 31.04
CA ASP A 279 14.05 3.74 30.45
C ASP A 279 13.00 4.00 31.54
N GLY A 280 12.30 5.13 31.43
CA GLY A 280 11.28 5.57 32.38
C GLY A 280 11.82 6.06 33.73
N VAL A 281 13.13 6.21 33.90
CA VAL A 281 13.72 6.83 35.10
C VAL A 281 13.44 8.33 35.08
N VAL A 282 12.88 8.87 36.15
CA VAL A 282 12.60 10.31 36.27
C VAL A 282 13.89 11.06 36.60
N LYS A 283 14.38 11.90 35.69
CA LYS A 283 15.51 12.81 35.90
C LYS A 283 15.64 13.83 34.78
N ASN A 284 16.35 14.93 35.01
CA ASN A 284 16.67 15.85 33.93
C ASN A 284 17.57 15.18 32.87
N VAL A 285 17.21 15.30 31.60
CA VAL A 285 18.02 14.84 30.47
C VAL A 285 18.95 15.94 29.99
N LYS A 286 20.06 15.53 29.36
CA LYS A 286 20.91 16.47 28.62
C LYS A 286 20.55 16.50 27.14
N ASN A 287 20.00 15.42 26.61
CA ASN A 287 19.76 15.31 25.18
C ASN A 287 18.33 14.86 24.91
N VAL A 288 17.75 15.41 23.84
CA VAL A 288 16.49 14.92 23.27
C VAL A 288 16.71 14.65 21.79
N ILE A 289 16.26 13.49 21.33
CA ILE A 289 16.19 13.12 19.92
C ILE A 289 14.71 12.92 19.59
N LEU A 290 14.16 13.82 18.78
CA LEU A 290 12.81 13.75 18.26
C LEU A 290 12.86 13.19 16.83
N LEU A 291 12.19 12.06 16.61
CA LEU A 291 12.15 11.36 15.33
C LEU A 291 10.72 11.43 14.79
N ILE A 292 10.53 12.02 13.60
CA ILE A 292 9.23 12.29 12.99
C ILE A 292 9.12 11.50 11.69
N PRO A 293 8.39 10.37 11.65
CA PRO A 293 7.98 9.75 10.41
C PRO A 293 6.70 10.44 9.93
N ASP A 294 6.82 11.32 8.93
CA ASP A 294 5.70 12.12 8.42
C ASP A 294 4.56 11.21 7.94
N GLY A 295 3.30 11.59 8.19
CA GLY A 295 2.12 10.83 7.74
C GLY A 295 1.96 9.43 8.34
N THR A 296 2.62 9.13 9.45
CA THR A 296 2.69 7.78 10.05
C THR A 296 1.90 7.65 11.35
N SER A 297 0.98 6.69 11.40
CA SER A 297 0.39 6.17 12.64
C SER A 297 0.47 4.63 12.68
N LEU A 298 -0.32 4.00 13.56
CA LEU A 298 -0.23 2.57 13.84
C LEU A 298 -0.36 1.66 12.61
N PRO A 299 -1.25 1.91 11.63
CA PRO A 299 -1.34 1.06 10.43
C PRO A 299 -0.03 1.01 9.64
N GLN A 300 0.64 2.16 9.47
CA GLN A 300 1.92 2.27 8.77
C GLN A 300 3.02 1.51 9.51
N TYR A 301 3.12 1.68 10.84
CA TYR A 301 4.05 0.90 11.65
C TYR A 301 3.79 -0.59 11.56
N TYR A 302 2.53 -1.02 11.60
CA TYR A 302 2.21 -2.43 11.56
C TYR A 302 2.44 -3.06 10.17
N ALA A 303 2.30 -2.27 9.10
CA ALA A 303 2.72 -2.67 7.75
C ALA A 303 4.23 -2.94 7.70
N ALA A 304 5.05 -2.01 8.21
CA ALA A 304 6.51 -2.19 8.27
C ALA A 304 6.92 -3.34 9.21
N PHE A 305 6.25 -3.50 10.34
CA PHE A 305 6.45 -4.62 11.27
C PHE A 305 6.18 -5.96 10.60
N THR A 306 5.09 -6.05 9.84
CA THR A 306 4.75 -7.26 9.09
C THR A 306 5.80 -7.56 8.03
N ALA A 307 6.18 -6.54 7.25
CA ALA A 307 7.21 -6.64 6.23
C ALA A 307 8.60 -7.03 6.78
N ASN A 308 8.95 -6.58 8.00
CA ASN A 308 10.17 -6.98 8.70
C ASN A 308 9.95 -8.16 9.67
N LYS A 309 8.96 -9.01 9.36
CA LYS A 309 8.72 -10.30 10.01
C LYS A 309 8.57 -10.25 11.53
N GLY A 310 7.78 -9.29 11.99
CA GLY A 310 7.44 -9.12 13.39
C GLY A 310 8.51 -8.42 14.21
N LYS A 311 9.32 -7.55 13.60
CA LYS A 311 10.37 -6.80 14.28
C LYS A 311 10.42 -5.35 13.82
N LEU A 312 10.38 -4.40 14.75
CA LEU A 312 10.76 -3.00 14.54
C LEU A 312 11.45 -2.46 15.80
N ASN A 313 12.40 -1.53 15.64
CA ASN A 313 13.06 -0.86 16.77
C ASN A 313 12.06 -0.04 17.58
N VAL A 314 11.16 0.68 16.91
CA VAL A 314 10.12 1.49 17.57
C VAL A 314 9.22 0.65 18.49
N PHE A 315 8.92 -0.60 18.12
CA PHE A 315 8.12 -1.51 18.96
C PHE A 315 8.90 -2.12 20.14
N ASN A 316 10.23 -1.90 20.22
CA ASN A 316 11.01 -2.23 21.41
C ASN A 316 10.94 -1.13 22.49
N MET A 317 10.30 0.02 22.21
CA MET A 317 10.05 1.08 23.19
C MET A 317 8.85 0.74 24.09
N LYS A 318 9.00 0.89 25.41
CA LYS A 318 7.96 0.48 26.38
C LYS A 318 6.92 1.56 26.66
N ALA A 319 7.25 2.83 26.44
CA ALA A 319 6.30 3.93 26.63
C ALA A 319 5.59 4.21 25.30
N THR A 320 4.27 4.01 25.30
CA THR A 320 3.40 4.20 24.13
C THR A 320 2.25 5.13 24.46
N GLY A 321 1.95 6.05 23.56
CA GLY A 321 0.83 6.99 23.66
C GLY A 321 0.22 7.34 22.31
N LEU A 322 -0.75 8.24 22.33
CA LEU A 322 -1.44 8.76 21.16
C LEU A 322 -1.46 10.30 21.23
N SER A 323 -1.11 10.94 20.13
CA SER A 323 -1.05 12.40 19.98
C SER A 323 -2.16 12.85 19.03
N LYS A 324 -3.06 13.73 19.49
CA LYS A 324 -4.10 14.32 18.63
C LYS A 324 -3.51 15.34 17.67
N THR A 325 -3.94 15.28 16.42
CA THR A 325 -3.24 15.93 15.30
C THR A 325 -3.92 17.17 14.76
N ASN A 326 -5.23 17.38 15.00
CA ASN A 326 -6.00 18.50 14.42
C ASN A 326 -5.32 19.87 14.58
N SER A 327 -5.43 20.74 13.58
CA SER A 327 -4.95 22.12 13.68
C SER A 327 -5.97 23.02 14.39
N SER A 328 -5.64 24.30 14.56
CA SER A 328 -6.55 25.27 15.20
C SER A 328 -7.78 25.61 14.35
N ASN A 329 -7.71 25.41 13.03
CA ASN A 329 -8.77 25.78 12.09
C ASN A 329 -9.32 24.62 11.26
N ALA A 330 -8.81 23.40 11.42
CA ALA A 330 -9.25 22.25 10.67
C ALA A 330 -9.25 20.95 11.50
N TYR A 331 -10.17 20.05 11.15
CA TYR A 331 -10.24 18.71 11.72
C TYR A 331 -9.05 17.83 11.28
N ILE A 332 -8.55 18.06 10.07
CA ILE A 332 -7.37 17.40 9.49
C ILE A 332 -6.27 18.45 9.34
N THR A 333 -5.13 18.18 9.95
CA THR A 333 -3.94 19.03 9.91
C THR A 333 -3.14 18.80 8.63
N ASP A 334 -2.39 19.80 8.15
CA ASP A 334 -1.20 19.53 7.35
C ASP A 334 0.05 19.48 8.26
N SER A 335 1.22 19.18 7.69
CA SER A 335 2.47 19.01 8.44
C SER A 335 2.88 20.25 9.25
N ALA A 336 2.62 21.47 8.74
CA ALA A 336 3.04 22.72 9.38
C ALA A 336 2.45 22.98 10.79
N PRO A 337 1.12 23.01 10.99
CA PRO A 337 0.56 23.07 12.34
C PRO A 337 0.83 21.81 13.18
N GLY A 338 1.04 20.64 12.55
CA GLY A 338 1.40 19.41 13.25
C GLY A 338 2.76 19.55 13.96
N SER A 339 3.79 19.94 13.21
CA SER A 339 5.15 20.10 13.70
C SER A 339 5.39 21.41 14.45
N THR A 340 4.69 22.51 14.12
CA THR A 340 4.66 23.73 14.96
C THR A 340 4.21 23.40 16.39
N ALA A 341 3.22 22.52 16.58
CA ALA A 341 2.77 22.13 17.91
C ALA A 341 3.88 21.42 18.70
N PHE A 342 4.68 20.56 18.05
CA PHE A 342 5.84 19.91 18.66
C PHE A 342 6.95 20.90 18.98
N ALA A 343 7.19 21.88 18.10
CA ALA A 343 8.28 22.84 18.22
C ALA A 343 8.02 23.97 19.23
N THR A 344 6.74 24.33 19.48
CA THR A 344 6.38 25.56 20.22
C THR A 344 5.37 25.35 21.36
N GLY A 345 4.64 24.22 21.35
CA GLY A 345 3.55 23.94 22.28
C GLY A 345 2.27 24.73 22.01
N VAL A 346 2.11 25.29 20.80
CA VAL A 346 0.95 26.11 20.41
C VAL A 346 0.33 25.52 19.14
N LYS A 347 -1.00 25.36 19.12
CA LYS A 347 -1.74 25.02 17.90
C LYS A 347 -1.79 26.25 16.97
N THR A 348 -1.62 26.04 15.68
CA THR A 348 -1.75 27.10 14.66
C THR A 348 -2.63 26.65 13.49
N LYS A 349 -2.75 27.49 12.46
CA LYS A 349 -3.58 27.20 11.28
C LYS A 349 -2.83 26.30 10.29
N ASN A 350 -3.56 25.60 9.43
CA ASN A 350 -2.92 24.96 8.28
C ASN A 350 -2.09 25.97 7.49
N THR A 351 -0.98 25.49 6.92
CA THR A 351 0.08 26.26 6.24
C THR A 351 0.97 27.15 7.10
N PHE A 352 0.70 27.35 8.39
CA PHE A 352 1.46 28.27 9.24
C PHE A 352 2.67 27.55 9.85
N VAL A 353 3.87 28.10 9.64
CA VAL A 353 5.16 27.55 10.06
C VAL A 353 5.73 28.37 11.22
N GLY A 354 5.89 27.76 12.39
CA GLY A 354 6.53 28.38 13.55
C GLY A 354 5.86 29.67 14.09
N VAL A 355 4.59 29.91 13.75
CA VAL A 355 3.83 31.11 14.14
C VAL A 355 2.50 30.75 14.79
N ASP A 356 1.95 31.66 15.61
CA ASP A 356 0.61 31.49 16.19
C ASP A 356 -0.52 31.70 15.16
N GLY A 357 -1.78 31.51 15.57
CA GLY A 357 -2.94 31.67 14.67
C GLY A 357 -3.15 33.09 14.11
N MET A 358 -2.38 34.09 14.57
CA MET A 358 -2.34 35.46 14.06
C MET A 358 -1.09 35.74 13.20
N GLY A 359 -0.23 34.75 12.97
CA GLY A 359 1.01 34.89 12.19
C GLY A 359 2.18 35.45 12.99
N LYS A 360 2.10 35.52 14.32
CA LYS A 360 3.19 36.01 15.16
C LYS A 360 4.20 34.90 15.45
N ALA A 361 5.49 35.21 15.29
CA ALA A 361 6.60 34.30 15.59
C ALA A 361 6.52 33.74 17.02
N LEU A 362 6.74 32.43 17.14
CA LEU A 362 6.77 31.69 18.40
C LEU A 362 8.20 31.21 18.70
N ALA A 363 8.61 31.27 19.96
CA ALA A 363 9.90 30.68 20.36
C ALA A 363 9.85 29.15 20.17
N GLN A 364 10.75 28.63 19.34
CA GLN A 364 10.88 27.20 19.06
C GLN A 364 11.87 26.53 20.04
N ILE A 365 11.85 25.19 20.14
CA ILE A 365 12.77 24.45 21.01
C ILE A 365 14.25 24.87 20.82
N PRO A 366 14.79 24.96 19.59
CA PRO A 366 16.17 25.43 19.36
C PRO A 366 16.49 26.79 19.98
N ASP A 367 15.57 27.77 19.91
CA ASP A 367 15.78 29.09 20.49
C ASP A 367 15.84 29.05 22.02
N ILE A 368 14.94 28.25 22.62
CA ILE A 368 14.81 28.13 24.07
C ILE A 368 16.07 27.47 24.67
N ILE A 369 16.52 26.36 24.07
CA ILE A 369 17.67 25.61 24.59
C ILE A 369 19.00 26.30 24.32
N ALA A 370 19.09 27.12 23.26
CA ALA A 370 20.28 27.91 22.96
C ALA A 370 20.58 28.91 24.10
N GLY A 371 19.54 29.45 24.74
CA GLY A 371 19.68 30.27 25.96
C GLY A 371 20.26 29.52 27.17
N LYS A 372 20.33 28.18 27.12
CA LYS A 372 20.97 27.31 28.12
C LYS A 372 22.36 26.80 27.67
N GLY A 373 22.85 27.25 26.52
CA GLY A 373 24.12 26.83 25.94
C GLY A 373 24.09 25.47 25.25
N MET A 374 22.90 24.89 25.05
CA MET A 374 22.71 23.67 24.26
C MET A 374 22.75 23.98 22.77
N THR A 375 23.00 22.96 21.95
CA THR A 375 23.03 23.07 20.48
C THR A 375 21.94 22.21 19.84
N SER A 376 21.52 22.54 18.61
CA SER A 376 20.52 21.76 17.88
C SER A 376 20.92 21.41 16.45
N GLY A 377 20.40 20.29 15.97
CA GLY A 377 20.52 19.85 14.58
C GLY A 377 19.20 19.32 14.04
N LEU A 378 18.90 19.63 12.78
CA LEU A 378 17.68 19.24 12.07
C LEU A 378 18.08 18.44 10.83
N ILE A 379 17.45 17.28 10.64
CA ILE A 379 17.68 16.38 9.50
C ILE A 379 16.33 16.08 8.87
N SER A 380 16.25 16.14 7.54
CA SER A 380 15.04 15.76 6.79
C SER A 380 15.42 14.95 5.55
N THR A 381 14.62 13.93 5.23
CA THR A 381 14.66 13.28 3.91
C THR A 381 13.80 14.01 2.86
N GLY A 382 13.35 15.23 3.15
CA GLY A 382 12.58 16.11 2.29
C GLY A 382 13.32 17.39 1.95
N ASP A 383 12.62 18.36 1.35
CA ASP A 383 13.11 19.73 1.16
C ASP A 383 13.39 20.37 2.53
N ILE A 384 14.56 20.97 2.73
CA ILE A 384 14.93 21.61 4.01
C ILE A 384 14.04 22.80 4.42
N THR A 385 13.25 23.33 3.49
CA THR A 385 12.26 24.40 3.71
C THR A 385 10.84 23.89 3.77
N ASP A 386 10.62 22.57 3.65
CA ASP A 386 9.31 21.99 3.92
C ASP A 386 8.95 22.19 5.40
N ALA A 387 7.67 22.06 5.70
CA ALA A 387 7.08 22.47 6.95
C ALA A 387 7.75 21.86 8.19
N THR A 388 7.92 20.54 8.23
CA THR A 388 8.44 19.83 9.41
C THR A 388 9.82 20.32 9.87
N PRO A 389 10.86 20.45 9.01
CA PRO A 389 12.12 21.06 9.44
C PRO A 389 11.98 22.56 9.69
N ALA A 390 11.22 23.28 8.86
CA ALA A 390 11.04 24.73 8.98
C ALA A 390 10.42 25.15 10.32
N ASP A 391 9.51 24.35 10.88
CA ASP A 391 8.84 24.59 12.16
C ASP A 391 9.78 24.66 13.36
N PHE A 392 11.03 24.24 13.20
CA PHE A 392 12.06 24.30 14.24
C PHE A 392 13.10 25.42 14.01
N TYR A 393 13.02 26.19 12.93
CA TYR A 393 13.99 27.29 12.70
C TYR A 393 13.44 28.56 12.03
N ALA A 394 12.24 28.54 11.46
CA ALA A 394 11.68 29.62 10.65
C ALA A 394 10.29 30.06 11.12
N HIS A 395 9.84 31.22 10.65
CA HIS A 395 8.53 31.77 10.93
C HIS A 395 7.86 32.26 9.63
N SER A 396 6.76 31.63 9.22
CA SER A 396 6.01 32.00 8.02
C SER A 396 4.52 31.70 8.20
N ASP A 397 3.64 32.52 7.64
CA ASP A 397 2.20 32.24 7.56
C ASP A 397 1.85 31.30 6.38
N ASN A 398 2.82 30.97 5.54
CA ASN A 398 2.65 30.08 4.40
C ASN A 398 3.88 29.19 4.21
N ARG A 399 3.69 27.87 4.36
CA ARG A 399 4.73 26.85 4.18
C ARG A 399 5.35 26.82 2.78
N ASN A 400 4.67 27.38 1.77
CA ASN A 400 5.20 27.45 0.40
C ASN A 400 6.19 28.60 0.17
N ASN A 401 6.46 29.45 1.17
CA ASN A 401 7.39 30.57 1.06
C ASN A 401 8.85 30.13 1.33
N SER A 402 9.39 29.21 0.51
CA SER A 402 10.73 28.62 0.72
C SER A 402 11.86 29.66 0.83
N GLU A 403 11.79 30.77 0.08
CA GLU A 403 12.81 31.83 0.12
C GLU A 403 12.88 32.54 1.48
N PRO A 404 11.79 33.12 2.03
CA PRO A 404 11.75 33.62 3.40
C PRO A 404 12.11 32.56 4.44
N ILE A 405 11.60 31.33 4.29
CA ILE A 405 11.87 30.24 5.23
C ILE A 405 13.38 29.96 5.32
N LEU A 406 14.06 29.75 4.19
CA LEU A 406 15.51 29.50 4.20
C LEU A 406 16.28 30.70 4.76
N LYS A 407 15.83 31.92 4.49
CA LYS A 407 16.46 33.14 5.02
C LYS A 407 16.43 33.16 6.54
N ASP A 408 15.35 32.69 7.19
CA ASP A 408 15.25 32.65 8.65
C ASP A 408 16.29 31.72 9.27
N PHE A 409 16.74 30.68 8.56
CA PHE A 409 17.83 29.83 9.04
C PHE A 409 19.07 30.67 9.39
N VAL A 410 19.38 31.72 8.63
CA VAL A 410 20.51 32.62 8.89
C VAL A 410 20.46 33.20 10.31
N ASN A 411 19.28 33.58 10.78
CA ASN A 411 19.07 34.22 12.08
C ASN A 411 18.70 33.24 13.20
N SER A 412 18.29 32.01 12.84
CA SER A 412 17.91 30.96 13.79
C SER A 412 19.07 30.55 14.72
N LYS A 413 18.74 29.93 15.84
CA LYS A 413 19.73 29.34 16.77
C LYS A 413 20.13 27.92 16.42
N THR A 414 19.58 27.36 15.35
CA THR A 414 19.90 26.02 14.88
C THR A 414 21.31 25.94 14.33
N LYS A 415 22.09 24.95 14.82
CA LYS A 415 23.49 24.78 14.42
C LYS A 415 23.60 24.04 13.09
N ILE A 416 22.86 22.95 12.92
CA ILE A 416 22.97 22.06 11.76
C ILE A 416 21.61 21.93 11.09
N LEU A 417 21.55 22.10 9.77
CA LEU A 417 20.37 21.80 8.94
C LEU A 417 20.82 20.94 7.75
N ILE A 418 20.27 19.73 7.63
CA ILE A 418 20.62 18.76 6.59
C ILE A 418 19.35 18.25 5.94
N GLY A 419 19.29 18.28 4.62
CA GLY A 419 18.20 17.68 3.87
C GLY A 419 18.32 17.90 2.38
N GLY A 420 17.19 17.86 1.71
CA GLY A 420 17.07 17.92 0.26
C GLY A 420 17.11 19.31 -0.36
N PRO A 421 17.12 19.36 -1.70
CA PRO A 421 17.08 20.60 -2.47
C PRO A 421 15.86 21.44 -2.13
N THR A 422 16.02 22.76 -2.26
CA THR A 422 14.97 23.74 -1.99
C THR A 422 14.96 24.84 -3.04
N ASN A 423 13.77 25.34 -3.37
CA ASN A 423 13.62 26.57 -4.16
C ASN A 423 14.03 27.83 -3.38
N GLY A 424 14.21 27.73 -2.05
CA GLY A 424 14.64 28.85 -1.21
C GLY A 424 16.10 29.26 -1.40
N LEU A 425 16.95 28.42 -2.03
CA LEU A 425 18.38 28.70 -2.22
C LEU A 425 18.64 29.62 -3.42
N THR A 426 18.18 30.87 -3.33
CA THR A 426 18.48 31.92 -4.31
C THR A 426 19.91 32.42 -4.17
N PRO A 427 20.46 33.12 -5.20
CA PRO A 427 21.76 33.78 -5.08
C PRO A 427 21.85 34.74 -3.88
N GLU A 428 20.75 35.42 -3.55
CA GLU A 428 20.68 36.31 -2.39
C GLU A 428 20.78 35.54 -1.07
N ASN A 429 19.99 34.47 -0.90
CA ASN A 429 20.05 33.65 0.31
C ASN A 429 21.41 32.96 0.45
N LEU A 430 21.99 32.47 -0.64
CA LEU A 430 23.34 31.92 -0.65
C LEU A 430 24.38 32.95 -0.16
N GLN A 431 24.26 34.21 -0.58
CA GLN A 431 25.15 35.26 -0.12
C GLN A 431 24.99 35.52 1.38
N LYS A 432 23.74 35.62 1.88
CA LYS A 432 23.48 35.82 3.32
C LYS A 432 24.00 34.68 4.19
N ILE A 433 23.88 33.43 3.73
CA ILE A 433 24.43 32.25 4.39
C ILE A 433 25.96 32.36 4.52
N LYS A 434 26.64 32.77 3.44
CA LYS A 434 28.09 33.00 3.44
C LYS A 434 28.49 34.15 4.37
N ASP A 435 27.77 35.27 4.32
CA ASP A 435 28.04 36.44 5.17
C ASP A 435 27.88 36.11 6.65
N ALA A 436 26.94 35.23 6.99
CA ALA A 436 26.73 34.70 8.33
C ALA A 436 27.73 33.61 8.74
N LYS A 437 28.72 33.28 7.88
CA LYS A 437 29.77 32.28 8.12
C LYS A 437 29.19 30.89 8.44
N ILE A 438 28.11 30.54 7.75
CA ILE A 438 27.52 29.21 7.76
C ILE A 438 28.18 28.41 6.64
N ASP A 439 28.75 27.26 6.98
CA ASP A 439 29.31 26.35 5.97
C ASP A 439 28.16 25.72 5.18
N ILE A 440 28.25 25.73 3.85
CA ILE A 440 27.25 25.15 2.95
C ILE A 440 27.85 24.02 2.12
N TYR A 441 27.16 22.89 2.06
CA TYR A 441 27.53 21.70 1.30
C TYR A 441 26.38 21.24 0.41
N GLN A 442 26.71 20.70 -0.76
CA GLN A 442 25.73 20.16 -1.73
C GLN A 442 25.64 18.63 -1.74
N ASP A 443 26.39 17.98 -0.85
CA ASP A 443 26.49 16.53 -0.73
C ASP A 443 26.91 16.20 0.71
N LEU A 444 26.22 15.26 1.35
CA LEU A 444 26.49 14.85 2.72
C LEU A 444 27.91 14.27 2.87
N LYS A 445 28.39 13.53 1.86
CA LYS A 445 29.72 12.87 1.92
C LYS A 445 30.88 13.86 1.88
N SER A 446 30.65 15.07 1.37
CA SER A 446 31.64 16.14 1.36
C SER A 446 31.92 16.73 2.76
N VAL A 447 31.03 16.48 3.74
CA VAL A 447 31.18 16.99 5.10
C VAL A 447 32.13 16.09 5.91
N LYS A 448 33.42 16.44 5.93
CA LYS A 448 34.42 15.70 6.73
C LYS A 448 34.29 15.94 8.23
N LYS A 449 33.90 17.15 8.61
CA LYS A 449 33.76 17.59 10.01
C LYS A 449 32.94 18.87 10.06
N ILE A 450 32.04 18.96 11.04
CA ILE A 450 31.29 20.17 11.35
C ILE A 450 32.14 21.03 12.31
N ASN A 451 32.43 22.28 11.93
CA ASN A 451 33.24 23.20 12.74
C ASN A 451 32.46 24.43 13.22
N THR A 452 31.50 24.90 12.42
CA THR A 452 30.62 26.04 12.70
C THR A 452 29.17 25.62 12.47
N ARG A 453 28.25 26.58 12.30
CA ARG A 453 26.91 26.31 11.79
C ARG A 453 27.01 25.78 10.36
N THR A 454 26.21 24.77 10.04
CA THR A 454 26.33 24.04 8.78
C THR A 454 24.96 23.81 8.13
N LEU A 455 24.91 24.03 6.83
CA LEU A 455 23.79 23.73 5.94
C LEU A 455 24.22 22.69 4.91
N VAL A 456 23.50 21.58 4.80
CA VAL A 456 23.72 20.56 3.78
C VAL A 456 22.45 20.41 2.95
N ILE A 457 22.59 20.59 1.63
CA ILE A 457 21.50 20.50 0.65
C ILE A 457 21.89 19.41 -0.35
N ASP A 458 21.47 18.18 -0.07
CA ASP A 458 21.85 16.99 -0.81
C ASP A 458 20.66 16.43 -1.62
N PRO A 459 20.72 16.40 -2.97
CA PRO A 459 19.68 15.82 -3.81
C PRO A 459 19.32 14.37 -3.47
N LEU A 460 20.24 13.61 -2.86
CA LEU A 460 20.00 12.23 -2.45
C LEU A 460 19.01 12.14 -1.29
N ALA A 461 18.93 13.16 -0.44
CA ALA A 461 18.03 13.19 0.72
C ALA A 461 16.57 12.97 0.32
N SER A 462 16.11 13.69 -0.71
CA SER A 462 14.73 13.64 -1.22
C SER A 462 14.42 12.44 -2.11
N GLN A 463 15.39 11.56 -2.39
CA GLN A 463 15.10 10.34 -3.13
C GLN A 463 14.33 9.34 -2.28
N ARG A 464 13.49 8.54 -2.93
CA ARG A 464 12.88 7.38 -2.30
C ARG A 464 13.92 6.29 -2.08
N ILE A 465 13.71 5.41 -1.11
CA ILE A 465 14.51 4.19 -0.95
C ILE A 465 14.44 3.33 -2.22
N THR A 466 13.25 3.22 -2.82
CA THR A 466 13.05 2.54 -4.12
C THR A 466 13.80 3.20 -5.28
N ASN A 467 14.21 4.46 -5.13
CA ASN A 467 14.94 5.24 -6.14
C ASN A 467 16.43 5.41 -5.77
N GLY A 468 16.94 4.63 -4.82
CA GLY A 468 18.38 4.54 -4.57
C GLY A 468 18.95 5.52 -3.54
N ARG A 469 18.13 6.07 -2.62
CA ARG A 469 18.64 6.89 -1.49
C ARG A 469 19.72 6.19 -0.65
N GLY A 470 19.62 4.86 -0.50
CA GLY A 470 20.57 4.09 0.30
C GLY A 470 20.52 4.46 1.79
N ASN A 471 21.65 4.39 2.49
CA ASN A 471 21.75 4.64 3.94
C ASN A 471 21.85 6.13 4.32
N TRP A 472 21.45 7.04 3.43
CA TRP A 472 21.68 8.48 3.58
C TRP A 472 21.17 9.03 4.92
N LEU A 473 19.96 8.66 5.35
CA LEU A 473 19.38 9.15 6.59
C LEU A 473 20.18 8.70 7.82
N ALA A 474 20.65 7.45 7.81
CA ALA A 474 21.47 6.89 8.87
C ALA A 474 22.87 7.53 8.93
N ASP A 475 23.43 7.92 7.78
CA ASP A 475 24.72 8.64 7.68
C ASP A 475 24.57 10.09 8.17
N ALA A 476 23.47 10.77 7.81
CA ALA A 476 23.16 12.13 8.26
C ALA A 476 22.96 12.18 9.78
N PHE A 477 22.27 11.16 10.33
CA PHE A 477 22.10 10.98 11.77
C PHE A 477 23.46 10.87 12.48
N ASP A 478 24.33 9.97 12.01
CA ASP A 478 25.65 9.76 12.64
C ASP A 478 26.53 11.01 12.56
N LEU A 479 26.55 11.70 11.42
CA LEU A 479 27.29 12.96 11.25
C LEU A 479 26.83 14.01 12.27
N THR A 480 25.52 14.21 12.38
CA THR A 480 24.94 15.22 13.28
C THR A 480 25.13 14.82 14.75
N LEU A 481 24.92 13.55 15.09
CA LEU A 481 25.10 13.05 16.46
C LEU A 481 26.56 13.17 16.91
N ASN A 482 27.51 12.88 16.04
CA ASN A 482 28.93 12.95 16.33
C ASN A 482 29.40 14.39 16.64
N ASP A 483 28.77 15.41 16.06
CA ASP A 483 29.02 16.80 16.42
C ASP A 483 28.27 17.21 17.69
N LEU A 484 26.95 16.98 17.75
CA LEU A 484 26.12 17.48 18.85
C LEU A 484 26.49 16.87 20.21
N LYS A 485 26.90 15.60 20.25
CA LYS A 485 27.27 14.91 21.51
C LYS A 485 28.50 15.51 22.20
N GLU A 486 29.31 16.31 21.51
CA GLU A 486 30.46 16.98 22.10
C GLU A 486 30.07 18.17 22.99
N ASN A 487 28.85 18.72 22.82
CA ASN A 487 28.35 19.78 23.67
C ASN A 487 28.00 19.25 25.08
N LYS A 488 28.80 19.64 26.09
CA LYS A 488 28.61 19.21 27.48
C LYS A 488 27.34 19.74 28.15
N LYS A 489 26.73 20.80 27.61
CA LYS A 489 25.43 21.31 28.08
C LYS A 489 24.26 20.48 27.55
N GLY A 490 24.47 19.70 26.49
CA GLY A 490 23.45 18.87 25.87
C GLY A 490 22.99 19.39 24.51
N PHE A 491 22.03 18.68 23.90
CA PHE A 491 21.53 19.01 22.57
C PHE A 491 20.07 18.62 22.34
N PHE A 492 19.50 19.18 21.28
CA PHE A 492 18.25 18.72 20.66
C PHE A 492 18.51 18.29 19.21
N MET A 493 18.00 17.14 18.82
CA MET A 493 18.03 16.70 17.42
C MET A 493 16.62 16.40 16.95
N MET A 494 16.24 16.93 15.80
CA MET A 494 15.04 16.50 15.09
C MET A 494 15.47 15.77 13.81
N VAL A 495 14.85 14.61 13.56
CA VAL A 495 15.06 13.83 12.34
C VAL A 495 13.71 13.48 11.74
N GLU A 496 13.51 13.88 10.49
CA GLU A 496 12.30 13.60 9.74
C GLU A 496 12.57 12.56 8.65
N ALA A 497 11.68 11.57 8.55
CA ALA A 497 11.47 10.80 7.34
C ALA A 497 10.21 11.31 6.65
N SER A 498 10.37 12.17 5.64
CA SER A 498 9.24 12.84 4.95
C SER A 498 8.56 11.94 3.93
N GLN A 499 9.30 11.00 3.33
CA GLN A 499 8.82 10.20 2.22
C GLN A 499 7.84 9.07 2.61
N THR A 500 7.64 8.83 3.92
CA THR A 500 6.58 7.96 4.43
C THR A 500 5.20 8.54 4.10
N ASP A 501 5.02 9.84 4.30
CA ASP A 501 3.83 10.60 3.91
C ASP A 501 3.60 10.55 2.40
N GLY A 502 4.66 10.74 1.61
CA GLY A 502 4.62 10.57 0.16
C GLY A 502 4.16 9.17 -0.28
N GLY A 503 4.44 8.13 0.51
CA GLY A 503 3.92 6.77 0.30
C GLY A 503 2.42 6.68 0.55
N GLY A 504 1.92 7.39 1.57
CA GLY A 504 0.50 7.58 1.86
C GLY A 504 -0.22 8.33 0.74
N HIS A 505 0.25 9.52 0.34
CA HIS A 505 -0.38 10.31 -0.74
C HIS A 505 -0.41 9.60 -2.10
N SER A 506 0.62 8.81 -2.40
CA SER A 506 0.69 8.06 -3.66
C SER A 506 -0.05 6.72 -3.63
N ASN A 507 -0.65 6.35 -2.48
CA ASN A 507 -1.26 5.06 -2.20
C ASN A 507 -0.34 3.91 -2.61
N ASN A 508 0.92 3.97 -2.17
CA ASN A 508 1.97 3.02 -2.53
C ASN A 508 2.57 2.39 -1.27
N ILE A 509 2.19 1.13 -1.02
CA ILE A 509 2.62 0.41 0.18
C ILE A 509 4.12 0.10 0.17
N GLU A 510 4.73 -0.12 -1.01
CA GLU A 510 6.17 -0.38 -1.13
C GLU A 510 6.98 0.84 -0.70
N GLN A 511 6.63 2.02 -1.23
CA GLN A 511 7.28 3.27 -0.81
C GLN A 511 7.10 3.46 0.69
N LEU A 512 5.87 3.42 1.19
CA LEU A 512 5.57 3.66 2.60
C LEU A 512 6.38 2.74 3.52
N VAL A 513 6.37 1.44 3.25
CA VAL A 513 7.08 0.44 4.06
C VAL A 513 8.60 0.62 3.98
N THR A 514 9.16 0.80 2.78
CA THR A 514 10.61 0.91 2.63
C THR A 514 11.17 2.17 3.28
N GLU A 515 10.45 3.29 3.20
CA GLU A 515 10.79 4.54 3.91
C GLU A 515 10.74 4.38 5.42
N LEU A 516 9.70 3.72 5.94
CA LEU A 516 9.56 3.52 7.38
C LEU A 516 10.59 2.53 7.94
N LEU A 517 11.02 1.53 7.16
CA LEU A 517 12.12 0.64 7.55
C LEU A 517 13.47 1.36 7.59
N ASP A 518 13.74 2.29 6.66
CA ASP A 518 14.93 3.15 6.69
C ASP A 518 14.94 4.04 7.94
N PHE A 519 13.80 4.66 8.25
CA PHE A 519 13.61 5.44 9.47
C PHE A 519 13.81 4.61 10.74
N ASP A 520 13.24 3.40 10.79
CA ASP A 520 13.31 2.53 11.97
C ASP A 520 14.75 2.05 12.26
N HIS A 521 15.65 2.01 11.27
CA HIS A 521 17.09 1.84 11.53
C HIS A 521 17.66 2.98 12.40
N VAL A 522 17.27 4.22 12.12
CA VAL A 522 17.70 5.40 12.88
C VAL A 522 17.11 5.40 14.28
N VAL A 523 15.87 4.93 14.43
CA VAL A 523 15.27 4.69 15.75
C VAL A 523 16.17 3.77 16.59
N GLY A 524 16.63 2.66 16.01
CA GLY A 524 17.56 1.75 16.68
C GLY A 524 18.89 2.41 17.08
N LYS A 525 19.47 3.25 16.20
CA LYS A 525 20.68 4.02 16.51
C LYS A 525 20.47 5.01 17.66
N ALA A 526 19.34 5.72 17.67
CA ALA A 526 18.99 6.66 18.73
C ALA A 526 18.81 5.96 20.08
N MET A 527 18.11 4.81 20.10
CA MET A 527 17.95 3.99 21.31
C MET A 527 19.30 3.49 21.84
N LYS A 528 20.18 3.02 20.96
CA LYS A 528 21.54 2.60 21.33
C LYS A 528 22.32 3.74 21.99
N PHE A 529 22.29 4.94 21.42
CA PHE A 529 22.95 6.10 22.01
C PHE A 529 22.37 6.47 23.38
N ALA A 530 21.05 6.38 23.55
CA ALA A 530 20.40 6.62 24.84
C ALA A 530 20.82 5.62 25.92
N ASP A 531 21.01 4.35 25.57
CA ASP A 531 21.54 3.34 26.47
C ASP A 531 23.01 3.58 26.84
N GLU A 532 23.83 4.01 25.88
CA GLU A 532 25.26 4.26 26.07
C GLU A 532 25.51 5.45 27.01
N ASN A 533 24.82 6.57 26.80
CA ASN A 533 25.07 7.79 27.57
C ASN A 533 24.13 7.99 28.77
N LYS A 534 23.00 7.26 28.82
CA LYS A 534 22.03 7.26 29.93
C LYS A 534 21.35 8.61 30.19
N GLU A 535 21.57 9.63 29.36
CA GLU A 535 21.14 11.02 29.58
C GLU A 535 20.28 11.56 28.41
N THR A 536 19.79 10.66 27.55
CA THR A 536 19.03 11.00 26.34
C THR A 536 17.62 10.44 26.39
N LEU A 537 16.65 11.31 26.10
CA LEU A 537 15.27 10.92 25.81
C LEU A 537 15.10 10.84 24.28
N VAL A 538 14.59 9.71 23.80
CA VAL A 538 14.23 9.49 22.39
C VAL A 538 12.71 9.47 22.30
N ILE A 539 12.17 10.22 21.35
CA ILE A 539 10.72 10.32 21.09
C ILE A 539 10.50 10.05 19.61
N VAL A 540 9.54 9.19 19.30
CA VAL A 540 9.05 8.94 17.94
C VAL A 540 7.58 9.34 17.88
N VAL A 541 7.21 10.23 16.98
CA VAL A 541 5.83 10.70 16.81
C VAL A 541 5.59 11.20 15.39
N GLY A 542 4.53 10.73 14.74
CA GLY A 542 4.06 11.30 13.47
C GLY A 542 3.29 12.60 13.71
N ASP A 543 3.37 13.54 12.77
CA ASP A 543 2.63 14.79 12.74
C ASP A 543 1.15 14.61 12.38
N HIS A 544 0.85 13.66 11.48
CA HIS A 544 -0.48 13.14 11.15
C HIS A 544 -0.42 11.70 10.62
N GLU A 545 -1.57 11.15 10.20
CA GLU A 545 -1.62 9.94 9.38
C GLU A 545 -1.98 10.31 7.94
N THR A 546 -1.47 9.55 6.98
CA THR A 546 -1.72 9.79 5.55
C THR A 546 -2.16 8.54 4.80
N GLY A 547 -3.19 8.71 3.97
CA GLY A 547 -3.73 7.68 3.06
C GLY A 547 -4.88 6.86 3.65
N GLY A 548 -5.12 6.94 4.96
CA GLY A 548 -6.12 6.14 5.65
C GLY A 548 -5.90 4.65 5.40
N LEU A 549 -4.68 4.20 5.71
CA LEU A 549 -4.22 2.84 5.43
C LEU A 549 -4.96 1.81 6.29
N THR A 550 -5.49 0.79 5.63
CA THR A 550 -6.04 -0.42 6.24
C THR A 550 -5.22 -1.63 5.81
N LEU A 551 -4.98 -2.57 6.73
CA LEU A 551 -4.24 -3.79 6.43
C LEU A 551 -5.24 -4.90 6.18
N LEU A 552 -5.30 -5.39 4.94
CA LEU A 552 -6.26 -6.41 4.53
C LEU A 552 -5.72 -7.82 4.74
N ASP A 553 -4.41 -8.01 4.55
CA ASP A 553 -3.75 -9.31 4.73
C ASP A 553 -2.22 -9.14 4.91
N GLY A 554 -1.54 -10.20 5.34
CA GLY A 554 -0.09 -10.22 5.48
C GLY A 554 0.46 -11.51 6.08
N SER A 555 1.77 -11.72 5.93
CA SER A 555 2.49 -12.83 6.57
C SER A 555 3.69 -12.30 7.34
N LEU A 556 3.64 -12.43 8.67
CA LEU A 556 4.80 -12.21 9.54
C LEU A 556 5.93 -13.18 9.24
N LYS A 557 5.63 -14.40 8.80
CA LYS A 557 6.66 -15.40 8.48
C LYS A 557 7.41 -15.01 7.20
N ASP A 558 6.68 -14.57 6.18
CA ASP A 558 7.20 -14.40 4.83
C ASP A 558 7.50 -12.94 4.47
N GLY A 559 7.14 -11.99 5.35
CA GLY A 559 7.50 -10.58 5.23
C GLY A 559 6.73 -9.82 4.15
N TRP A 560 5.46 -10.15 3.93
CA TRP A 560 4.61 -9.44 2.96
C TRP A 560 3.34 -8.88 3.60
N ILE A 561 2.82 -7.81 3.00
CA ILE A 561 1.63 -7.09 3.43
C ILE A 561 0.77 -6.73 2.22
N PHE A 562 -0.54 -6.81 2.40
CA PHE A 562 -1.55 -6.28 1.48
C PHE A 562 -2.35 -5.20 2.19
N GLY A 563 -2.20 -3.95 1.75
CA GLY A 563 -2.90 -2.79 2.28
C GLY A 563 -4.07 -2.34 1.41
N ASN A 564 -4.83 -1.37 1.90
CA ASN A 564 -5.77 -0.59 1.11
C ASN A 564 -5.86 0.83 1.66
N PHE A 565 -5.84 1.81 0.76
CA PHE A 565 -5.90 3.23 1.07
C PHE A 565 -7.30 3.77 0.81
N SER A 566 -7.84 4.53 1.76
CA SER A 566 -9.20 5.10 1.67
C SER A 566 -9.20 6.51 1.08
N THR A 567 -8.08 7.21 1.16
CA THR A 567 -7.87 8.55 0.62
C THR A 567 -6.45 8.66 0.05
N ASN A 568 -6.15 9.73 -0.67
CA ASN A 568 -4.79 10.10 -1.07
C ASN A 568 -4.33 11.35 -0.30
N ASP A 569 -4.90 11.59 0.87
CA ASP A 569 -4.72 12.79 1.70
C ASP A 569 -4.56 12.37 3.17
N HIS A 570 -4.37 13.34 4.06
CA HIS A 570 -4.23 13.10 5.48
C HIS A 570 -5.54 12.63 6.12
N THR A 571 -5.45 11.96 7.26
CA THR A 571 -6.59 11.65 8.11
C THR A 571 -6.40 12.19 9.53
N SER A 572 -7.51 12.27 10.27
CA SER A 572 -7.54 12.86 11.62
C SER A 572 -7.25 11.84 12.73
N ILE A 573 -6.81 10.62 12.40
CA ILE A 573 -6.55 9.64 13.45
C ILE A 573 -5.37 10.13 14.30
N PRO A 574 -5.39 9.94 15.64
CA PRO A 574 -4.24 10.28 16.46
C PRO A 574 -2.97 9.57 15.98
N SER A 575 -1.86 10.27 15.96
CA SER A 575 -0.55 9.69 15.66
C SER A 575 -0.08 8.86 16.85
N SER A 576 0.61 7.75 16.56
CA SER A 576 1.24 6.94 17.61
C SER A 576 2.48 7.64 18.16
N VAL A 577 2.65 7.60 19.48
CA VAL A 577 3.83 8.13 20.17
C VAL A 577 4.57 6.98 20.82
N PHE A 578 5.88 6.92 20.61
CA PHE A 578 6.77 5.98 21.30
C PHE A 578 7.89 6.77 21.96
N ALA A 579 8.29 6.38 23.17
CA ALA A 579 9.41 7.02 23.85
C ALA A 579 10.33 6.02 24.55
N TYR A 580 11.61 6.36 24.61
CA TYR A 580 12.66 5.55 25.24
C TYR A 580 13.67 6.40 26.00
N GLY A 581 14.13 5.92 27.15
CA GLY A 581 15.11 6.59 28.00
C GLY A 581 14.47 7.32 29.20
N PRO A 582 15.21 8.22 29.87
CA PRO A 582 14.69 8.91 31.04
C PRO A 582 13.43 9.74 30.73
N ASN A 583 12.46 9.72 31.65
CA ASN A 583 11.14 10.34 31.52
C ASN A 583 10.25 9.80 30.38
N SER A 584 10.60 8.68 29.73
CA SER A 584 9.79 8.13 28.62
C SER A 584 8.32 7.88 29.00
N LYS A 585 8.05 7.52 30.26
CA LYS A 585 6.69 7.27 30.78
C LYS A 585 5.74 8.48 30.69
N GLU A 586 6.27 9.70 30.60
CA GLU A 586 5.46 10.92 30.44
C GLU A 586 4.72 10.99 29.10
N PHE A 587 5.13 10.18 28.12
CA PHE A 587 4.57 10.10 26.77
C PHE A 587 3.54 8.97 26.62
N THR A 588 2.99 8.48 27.74
CA THR A 588 1.94 7.45 27.74
C THR A 588 0.54 8.07 27.81
N GLY A 589 -0.46 7.38 27.26
CA GLY A 589 -1.85 7.87 27.21
C GLY A 589 -2.18 8.71 25.98
N LEU A 590 -3.35 9.34 25.99
CA LEU A 590 -3.84 10.21 24.90
C LEU A 590 -3.70 11.68 25.30
N PHE A 591 -3.06 12.49 24.46
CA PHE A 591 -2.84 13.92 24.72
C PHE A 591 -2.84 14.77 23.46
N GLU A 592 -2.88 16.09 23.61
CA GLU A 592 -2.72 17.04 22.50
C GLU A 592 -1.27 17.04 22.00
N ASN A 593 -1.06 17.16 20.68
CA ASN A 593 0.31 17.27 20.11
C ASN A 593 1.15 18.40 20.72
N THR A 594 0.54 19.47 21.23
CA THR A 594 1.22 20.55 21.95
C THR A 594 1.85 20.12 23.27
N GLU A 595 1.42 19.00 23.87
CA GLU A 595 2.07 18.48 25.07
C GLU A 595 3.45 17.90 24.80
N ILE A 596 3.78 17.48 23.56
CA ILE A 596 5.12 16.99 23.20
C ILE A 596 6.17 18.05 23.56
N PHE A 597 5.93 19.30 23.18
CA PHE A 597 6.78 20.43 23.53
C PHE A 597 6.97 20.58 25.05
N ASN A 598 5.86 20.59 25.80
CA ASN A 598 5.88 20.79 27.25
C ASN A 598 6.60 19.64 27.96
N LYS A 599 6.38 18.39 27.54
CA LYS A 599 7.05 17.20 28.07
C LYS A 599 8.55 17.24 27.77
N ILE A 600 8.96 17.70 26.58
CA ILE A 600 10.39 17.90 26.23
C ILE A 600 11.03 18.93 27.15
N LEU A 601 10.42 20.11 27.32
CA LEU A 601 10.98 21.15 28.20
C LEU A 601 11.06 20.70 29.66
N ASN A 602 10.02 20.00 30.15
CA ASN A 602 10.02 19.41 31.48
C ASN A 602 11.14 18.37 31.65
N ALA A 603 11.39 17.53 30.64
CA ALA A 603 12.48 16.56 30.66
C ALA A 603 13.86 17.24 30.75
N TYR A 604 14.05 18.41 30.13
CA TYR A 604 15.25 19.22 30.32
C TYR A 604 15.32 19.94 31.68
N GLY A 605 14.22 20.01 32.43
CA GLY A 605 14.08 20.84 33.62
C GLY A 605 13.98 22.34 33.31
N ILE A 606 13.50 22.71 32.12
CA ILE A 606 13.30 24.09 31.69
C ILE A 606 11.84 24.48 31.94
N LYS A 607 11.61 25.53 32.75
CA LYS A 607 10.29 26.16 32.90
C LYS A 607 10.17 27.32 31.91
N LYS A 608 9.03 27.40 31.22
CA LYS A 608 8.72 28.47 30.26
C LYS A 608 8.50 29.80 30.95
#